data_AF-A0A9X3UH24-F1
#
_entry.id   AF-A0A9X3UH24-F1
#
_cell.length_a   1.000
_cell.length_b   1.000
_cell.length_c   1.000
_cell.angle_alpha   90.00
_cell.angle_beta   90.00
_cell.angle_gamma   90.00
#
_symmetry.space_group_name_H-M   'P 1'
#
loop_
_entity.id
_entity.type
_entity.pdbx_description
1 polymer ?
#
loop_
_entity_poly.entity_id
_entity_poly.type
_entity_poly.pdbx_seq_one_letter_code
_entity_poly.pdbx_strand_id
1 'polypeptide(L)'
;MGNEFDALNQAVVYADKMLDWYETHAYWKMIAFRTTGVVTILATIAITYISASLSEQSQTILGYQKKHLITGLAVLSAITVALPAFFGWQNAWESHRVAQFRIEAAIVEAKIRRAALLGTARRTEMTLEAQHLTQTVRDIVLSETDKFYRGIGKPTGKPQPDD
;
A
#
# COMPACT_ATOMS: atom_id res chain seq x y z
N MET A 1 22.70 -13.34 -32.67
CA MET A 1 22.20 -11.97 -32.43
C MET A 1 21.09 -11.91 -31.37
N GLY A 2 20.51 -13.03 -30.88
CA GLY A 2 19.34 -13.00 -29.98
C GLY A 2 19.62 -12.71 -28.49
N ASN A 3 20.52 -13.46 -27.86
CA ASN A 3 20.54 -13.57 -26.38
C ASN A 3 20.73 -12.27 -25.57
N GLU A 4 21.42 -11.26 -26.10
CA GLU A 4 21.75 -10.04 -25.33
C GLU A 4 20.63 -8.98 -25.39
N PHE A 5 19.96 -8.87 -26.55
CA PHE A 5 18.73 -8.07 -26.67
C PHE A 5 17.58 -8.70 -25.88
N ASP A 6 17.56 -10.03 -25.83
CA ASP A 6 16.58 -10.78 -25.04
C ASP A 6 16.77 -10.53 -23.54
N ALA A 7 18.00 -10.40 -23.05
CA ALA A 7 18.27 -10.13 -21.64
C ALA A 7 17.72 -8.77 -21.16
N LEU A 8 17.93 -7.70 -21.93
CA LEU A 8 17.40 -6.37 -21.59
C LEU A 8 15.88 -6.31 -21.73
N ASN A 9 15.31 -6.97 -22.75
CA ASN A 9 13.86 -7.12 -22.88
C ASN A 9 13.26 -7.88 -21.68
N GLN A 10 13.88 -8.97 -21.26
CA GLN A 10 13.43 -9.74 -20.09
C GLN A 10 13.52 -8.91 -18.80
N ALA A 11 14.57 -8.11 -18.62
CA ALA A 11 14.70 -7.20 -17.48
C ALA A 11 13.59 -6.14 -17.45
N VAL A 12 13.25 -5.56 -18.61
CA VAL A 12 12.13 -4.61 -18.73
C VAL A 12 10.79 -5.30 -18.44
N VAL A 13 10.54 -6.49 -19.00
CA VAL A 13 9.31 -7.26 -18.73
C VAL A 13 9.19 -7.63 -17.24
N TYR A 14 10.31 -7.97 -16.58
CA TYR A 14 10.33 -8.21 -15.15
C TYR A 14 9.96 -6.94 -14.35
N ALA A 15 10.54 -5.80 -14.73
CA ALA A 15 10.26 -4.52 -14.09
C ALA A 15 8.80 -4.08 -14.28
N ASP A 16 8.25 -4.23 -15.50
CA ASP A 16 6.85 -3.94 -15.81
C ASP A 16 5.90 -4.83 -14.98
N LYS A 17 6.19 -6.13 -14.84
CA LYS A 17 5.39 -7.02 -13.96
C LYS A 17 5.40 -6.58 -12.49
N MET A 18 6.54 -6.08 -12.01
CA MET A 18 6.62 -5.56 -10.64
C MET A 18 5.81 -4.27 -10.50
N LEU A 19 5.84 -3.41 -11.51
CA LEU A 19 5.05 -2.19 -11.56
C LEU A 19 3.54 -2.49 -11.50
N ASP A 20 3.05 -3.43 -12.32
CA ASP A 20 1.65 -3.89 -12.31
C ASP A 20 1.22 -4.41 -10.93
N TRP A 21 2.11 -5.17 -10.27
CA TRP A 21 1.88 -5.67 -8.92
C TRP A 21 1.74 -4.50 -7.94
N TYR A 22 2.63 -3.52 -7.97
CA TYR A 22 2.58 -2.36 -7.08
C TYR A 22 1.35 -1.49 -7.33
N GLU A 23 0.95 -1.27 -8.58
CA GLU A 23 -0.25 -0.51 -8.93
C GLU A 23 -1.50 -1.18 -8.33
N THR A 24 -1.64 -2.49 -8.56
CA THR A 24 -2.78 -3.27 -8.05
C THR A 24 -2.81 -3.28 -6.51
N HIS A 25 -1.67 -3.57 -5.86
CA HIS A 25 -1.63 -3.73 -4.40
C HIS A 25 -1.71 -2.38 -3.67
N ALA A 26 -1.16 -1.30 -4.22
CA ALA A 26 -1.36 0.05 -3.68
C ALA A 26 -2.83 0.45 -3.74
N TYR A 27 -3.51 0.18 -4.87
CA TYR A 27 -4.91 0.51 -5.05
C TYR A 27 -5.82 -0.19 -4.02
N TRP A 28 -5.61 -1.48 -3.75
CA TRP A 28 -6.37 -2.20 -2.73
C TRP A 28 -6.20 -1.62 -1.32
N LYS A 29 -4.97 -1.27 -0.93
CA LYS A 29 -4.70 -0.64 0.38
C LYS A 29 -5.36 0.73 0.49
N MET A 30 -5.34 1.52 -0.59
CA MET A 30 -6.03 2.81 -0.66
C MET A 30 -7.55 2.67 -0.54
N ILE A 31 -8.15 1.70 -1.22
CA ILE A 31 -9.58 1.42 -1.10
C ILE A 31 -9.91 1.05 0.34
N ALA A 32 -9.18 0.11 0.94
CA ALA A 32 -9.45 -0.33 2.32
C ALA A 32 -9.36 0.82 3.33
N PHE A 33 -8.37 1.70 3.18
CA PHE A 33 -8.24 2.91 4.00
C PHE A 33 -9.44 3.87 3.80
N ARG A 34 -9.84 4.11 2.56
CA ARG A 34 -10.96 5.03 2.26
C ARG A 34 -12.30 4.47 2.71
N THR A 35 -12.56 3.18 2.49
CA THR A 35 -13.83 2.54 2.85
C THR A 35 -14.03 2.54 4.36
N THR A 36 -12.99 2.24 5.15
CA THR A 36 -13.07 2.33 6.62
C THR A 36 -13.31 3.75 7.13
N GLY A 37 -12.68 4.75 6.51
CA GLY A 37 -12.98 6.16 6.80
C GLY A 37 -14.44 6.52 6.50
N VAL A 38 -14.96 6.13 5.34
CA VAL A 38 -16.37 6.37 4.96
C VAL A 38 -17.34 5.68 5.93
N VAL A 39 -17.10 4.42 6.28
CA VAL A 39 -17.93 3.67 7.23
C VAL A 39 -17.94 4.36 8.60
N THR A 40 -16.78 4.84 9.06
CA THR A 40 -16.67 5.57 10.33
C THR A 40 -17.51 6.85 10.33
N ILE A 41 -17.46 7.63 9.23
CA ILE A 41 -18.24 8.86 9.09
C ILE A 41 -19.74 8.53 9.10
N LEU A 42 -20.16 7.52 8.31
CA LEU A 42 -21.56 7.11 8.25
C LEU A 42 -22.07 6.60 9.60
N ALA A 43 -21.27 5.80 10.31
CA ALA A 43 -21.60 5.32 11.66
C ALA A 43 -21.76 6.49 12.65
N THR A 44 -20.87 7.50 12.58
CA THR A 44 -20.93 8.68 13.45
C THR A 44 -22.16 9.55 13.16
N ILE A 45 -22.50 9.75 11.88
CA ILE A 45 -23.73 10.45 11.48
C ILE A 45 -24.95 9.66 11.95
N ALA A 46 -24.97 8.35 11.76
CA ALA A 46 -26.06 7.48 12.18
C ALA A 46 -26.26 7.52 13.70
N ILE A 47 -25.18 7.48 14.50
CA ILE A 47 -25.24 7.60 15.96
C ILE A 47 -25.87 8.94 16.35
N THR A 48 -25.39 10.05 15.77
CA THR A 48 -25.91 11.39 16.06
C THR A 48 -27.39 11.51 15.70
N TYR A 49 -27.75 11.06 14.50
CA TYR A 49 -29.13 11.08 14.01
C TYR A 49 -30.05 10.24 14.91
N ILE A 50 -29.69 9.00 15.20
CA ILE A 50 -30.47 8.09 16.05
C ILE A 50 -30.61 8.65 17.46
N SER A 51 -29.56 9.27 17.99
CA SER A 51 -29.57 9.88 19.31
C SER A 51 -30.57 11.03 19.40
N ALA A 52 -30.61 11.89 18.37
CA ALA A 52 -31.44 13.09 18.33
C ALA A 52 -32.91 12.84 17.92
N SER A 53 -33.16 11.88 17.02
CA SER A 53 -34.48 11.69 16.38
C SER A 53 -35.36 10.63 17.04
N LEU A 54 -34.78 9.61 17.68
CA LEU A 54 -35.56 8.55 18.34
C LEU A 54 -35.81 8.88 19.81
N SER A 55 -37.08 8.95 20.21
CA SER A 55 -37.47 9.01 21.62
C SER A 55 -37.15 7.70 22.33
N GLU A 56 -36.88 7.74 23.65
CA GLU A 56 -36.61 6.54 24.45
C GLU A 56 -37.77 5.53 24.44
N GLN A 57 -39.00 6.02 24.19
CA GLN A 57 -40.21 5.22 24.13
C GLN A 57 -40.47 4.56 22.78
N SER A 58 -39.79 5.03 21.71
CA SER A 58 -40.00 4.51 20.35
C SER A 58 -39.35 3.14 20.24
N GLN A 59 -40.18 2.10 20.35
CA GLN A 59 -39.77 0.76 19.94
C GLN A 59 -39.48 0.78 18.44
N THR A 60 -38.19 0.85 18.14
CA THR A 60 -37.50 0.15 17.06
C THR A 60 -37.42 0.78 15.68
N ILE A 61 -36.18 0.87 15.19
CA ILE A 61 -35.84 0.52 13.81
C ILE A 61 -35.36 -0.95 13.89
N LEU A 62 -35.95 -1.87 13.11
CA LEU A 62 -35.52 -3.29 12.99
C LEU A 62 -35.65 -4.19 14.25
N GLY A 63 -36.48 -3.88 15.23
CA GLY A 63 -36.67 -4.73 16.43
C GLY A 63 -35.65 -4.54 17.56
N TYR A 64 -34.65 -3.66 17.41
CA TYR A 64 -33.61 -3.43 18.41
C TYR A 64 -33.87 -2.19 19.29
N GLN A 65 -33.53 -2.28 20.59
CA GLN A 65 -33.56 -1.10 21.47
C GLN A 65 -32.53 -0.05 21.01
N LYS A 66 -32.89 1.24 21.08
CA LYS A 66 -32.04 2.39 20.73
C LYS A 66 -30.62 2.27 21.30
N LYS A 67 -30.52 1.88 22.58
CA LYS A 67 -29.23 1.70 23.28
C LYS A 67 -28.34 0.69 22.57
N HIS A 68 -28.87 -0.47 22.20
CA HIS A 68 -28.09 -1.52 21.52
C HIS A 68 -27.65 -1.09 20.12
N LEU A 69 -28.48 -0.36 19.37
CA LEU A 69 -28.11 0.18 18.06
C LEU A 69 -26.96 1.19 18.16
N ILE A 70 -27.05 2.14 19.08
CA ILE A 70 -26.00 3.14 19.30
C ILE A 70 -24.71 2.47 19.74
N THR A 71 -24.76 1.54 20.69
CA THR A 71 -23.57 0.80 21.14
C THR A 71 -22.97 -0.02 20.00
N GLY A 72 -23.78 -0.70 19.20
CA GLY A 72 -23.31 -1.47 18.05
C GLY A 72 -22.61 -0.59 17.00
N LEU A 73 -23.19 0.56 16.67
CA LEU A 73 -22.57 1.53 15.76
C LEU A 73 -21.30 2.13 16.34
N ALA A 74 -21.25 2.40 17.65
CA ALA A 74 -20.07 2.93 18.33
C ALA A 74 -18.91 1.91 18.30
N VAL A 75 -19.21 0.64 18.58
CA VAL A 75 -18.22 -0.45 18.48
C VAL A 75 -17.75 -0.61 17.04
N LEU A 76 -18.66 -0.61 16.07
CA LEU A 76 -18.31 -0.67 14.65
C LEU A 76 -17.38 0.48 14.25
N SER A 77 -17.72 1.71 14.64
CA SER A 77 -16.91 2.91 14.39
C SER A 77 -15.52 2.79 15.02
N ALA A 78 -15.43 2.34 16.28
CA ALA A 78 -14.15 2.15 16.96
C ALA A 78 -13.28 1.11 16.24
N ILE A 79 -13.88 0.00 15.80
CA ILE A 79 -13.19 -1.03 15.02
C ILE A 79 -12.68 -0.41 13.70
N THR A 80 -13.53 0.28 12.94
CA THR A 80 -13.13 0.85 11.65
C THR A 80 -12.08 1.96 11.75
N VAL A 81 -12.03 2.68 12.87
CA VAL A 81 -10.96 3.66 13.15
C VAL A 81 -9.64 2.97 13.51
N ALA A 82 -9.69 1.86 14.26
CA ALA A 82 -8.50 1.15 14.67
C ALA A 82 -7.86 0.32 13.54
N LEU A 83 -8.66 -0.18 12.59
CA LEU A 83 -8.21 -1.02 11.47
C LEU A 83 -7.07 -0.37 10.64
N PRO A 84 -7.21 0.88 10.16
CA PRO A 84 -6.14 1.58 9.44
C PRO A 84 -4.81 1.63 10.18
N ALA A 85 -4.84 1.89 11.49
CA ALA A 85 -3.66 1.98 12.33
C ALA A 85 -3.03 0.60 12.57
N PHE A 86 -3.87 -0.41 12.85
CA PHE A 86 -3.42 -1.78 13.10
C PHE A 86 -2.75 -2.40 11.87
N PHE A 87 -3.32 -2.21 10.69
CA PHE A 87 -2.76 -2.76 9.44
C PHE A 87 -1.77 -1.81 8.74
N GLY A 88 -1.58 -0.59 9.26
CA GLY A 88 -0.67 0.40 8.69
C GLY A 88 -0.99 0.75 7.22
N TRP A 89 -2.27 0.74 6.82
CA TRP A 89 -2.66 0.85 5.41
C TRP A 89 -2.16 2.13 4.73
N GLN A 90 -2.16 3.25 5.45
CA GLN A 90 -1.64 4.52 4.93
C GLN A 90 -0.14 4.44 4.64
N ASN A 91 0.66 4.05 5.63
CA ASN A 91 2.11 3.92 5.48
C ASN A 91 2.47 2.93 4.36
N ALA A 92 1.72 1.82 4.30
CA ALA A 92 1.91 0.79 3.30
C ALA A 92 1.52 1.25 1.89
N TRP A 93 0.47 2.06 1.74
CA TRP A 93 0.10 2.70 0.47
C TRP A 93 1.16 3.71 0.02
N GLU A 94 1.60 4.59 0.91
CA GLU A 94 2.65 5.58 0.62
C GLU A 94 3.96 4.91 0.21
N SER A 95 4.39 3.87 0.96
CA SER A 95 5.58 3.07 0.66
C SER A 95 5.50 2.43 -0.73
N HIS A 96 4.38 1.77 -1.04
CA HIS A 96 4.16 1.17 -2.34
C HIS A 96 4.17 2.19 -3.48
N ARG A 97 3.57 3.38 -3.31
CA ARG A 97 3.59 4.43 -4.33
C ARG A 97 4.99 4.97 -4.58
N VAL A 98 5.78 5.16 -3.54
CA VAL A 98 7.19 5.57 -3.69
C VAL A 98 8.00 4.50 -4.42
N ALA A 99 7.79 3.21 -4.09
CA ALA A 99 8.45 2.10 -4.80
C ALA A 99 8.04 2.04 -6.28
N GLN A 100 6.74 2.19 -6.57
CA GLN A 100 6.22 2.26 -7.95
C GLN A 100 6.92 3.36 -8.75
N PHE A 101 6.98 4.59 -8.25
CA PHE A 101 7.64 5.71 -8.95
C PHE A 101 9.12 5.46 -9.20
N ARG A 102 9.82 4.78 -8.27
CA ARG A 102 11.23 4.43 -8.44
C ARG A 102 11.43 3.37 -9.51
N ILE A 103 10.53 2.38 -9.60
CA ILE A 103 10.55 1.36 -10.66
C ILE A 103 10.25 2.01 -12.02
N GLU A 104 9.23 2.87 -12.10
CA GLU A 104 8.90 3.65 -13.30
C GLU A 104 10.11 4.45 -13.81
N ALA A 105 10.78 5.19 -12.91
CA ALA A 105 11.97 5.95 -13.24
C ALA A 105 13.11 5.06 -13.77
N ALA A 106 13.36 3.92 -13.12
CA ALA A 106 14.39 2.97 -13.54
C ALA A 106 14.11 2.37 -14.93
N ILE A 107 12.84 2.05 -15.23
CA ILE A 107 12.42 1.56 -16.55
C ILE A 107 12.65 2.63 -17.61
N VAL A 108 12.28 3.89 -17.35
CA VAL A 108 12.48 5.00 -18.28
C VAL A 108 13.98 5.22 -18.54
N GLU A 109 14.80 5.21 -17.50
CA GLU A 109 16.25 5.34 -17.62
C GLU A 109 16.84 4.20 -18.46
N ALA A 110 16.45 2.96 -18.21
CA ALA A 110 16.90 1.81 -19.00
C ALA A 110 16.46 1.90 -20.47
N LYS A 111 15.26 2.43 -20.76
CA LYS A 111 14.79 2.68 -22.13
C LYS A 111 15.62 3.76 -22.82
N ILE A 112 15.99 4.84 -22.13
CA ILE A 112 16.86 5.90 -22.65
C ILE A 112 18.26 5.35 -22.96
N ARG A 113 18.85 4.60 -22.02
CA ARG A 113 20.18 3.98 -22.21
C ARG A 113 20.16 2.95 -23.34
N ARG A 114 19.10 2.15 -23.46
CA ARG A 114 18.90 1.26 -24.61
C ARG A 114 18.93 1.99 -25.94
N ALA A 115 18.23 3.12 -26.04
CA ALA A 115 18.21 3.93 -27.26
C ALA A 115 19.61 4.47 -27.61
N ALA A 116 20.40 4.87 -26.61
CA ALA A 116 21.79 5.29 -26.79
C ALA A 116 22.71 4.14 -27.25
N LEU A 117 22.50 2.93 -26.71
CA LEU A 117 23.32 1.75 -27.02
C LEU A 117 22.99 1.12 -28.38
N LEU A 118 21.74 1.22 -28.83
CA LEU A 118 21.33 0.81 -30.17
C LEU A 118 22.11 1.55 -31.28
N GLY A 119 22.58 2.77 -30.99
CA GLY A 119 23.40 3.56 -31.93
C GLY A 119 24.88 3.19 -31.99
N THR A 120 25.40 2.39 -31.05
CA THR A 120 26.86 2.22 -30.85
C THR A 120 27.37 0.78 -31.00
N ALA A 121 26.51 -0.19 -31.33
CA ALA A 121 26.86 -1.61 -31.51
C ALA A 121 27.59 -2.27 -30.31
N ARG A 122 27.49 -1.69 -29.10
CA ARG A 122 28.13 -2.20 -27.88
C ARG A 122 27.22 -3.18 -27.14
N ARG A 123 27.34 -4.45 -27.50
CA ARG A 123 26.51 -5.54 -26.96
C ARG A 123 26.75 -5.85 -25.48
N THR A 124 28.00 -5.82 -25.03
CA THR A 124 28.37 -6.06 -23.63
C THR A 124 27.79 -5.01 -22.68
N GLU A 125 27.57 -3.78 -23.17
CA GLU A 125 26.94 -2.71 -22.39
C GLU A 125 25.43 -2.94 -22.20
N MET A 126 24.76 -3.63 -23.13
CA MET A 126 23.33 -3.94 -23.02
C MET A 126 23.04 -4.99 -21.93
N THR A 127 23.90 -5.99 -21.78
CA THR A 127 23.76 -7.01 -20.72
C THR A 127 24.09 -6.46 -19.34
N LEU A 128 25.11 -5.60 -19.25
CA LEU A 128 25.42 -4.86 -18.02
C LEU A 128 24.26 -3.96 -17.60
N GLU A 129 23.61 -3.27 -18.55
CA GLU A 129 22.45 -2.45 -18.25
C GLU A 129 21.23 -3.27 -17.80
N ALA A 130 21.02 -4.46 -18.40
CA ALA A 130 19.97 -5.38 -17.98
C ALA A 130 20.18 -5.88 -16.54
N GLN A 131 21.42 -6.21 -16.18
CA GLN A 131 21.79 -6.57 -14.80
C GLN A 131 21.57 -5.41 -13.84
N HIS A 132 21.99 -4.19 -14.24
CA HIS A 132 21.82 -2.98 -13.45
C HIS A 132 20.34 -2.67 -13.18
N LEU A 133 19.48 -2.72 -14.20
CA LEU A 133 18.04 -2.53 -14.05
C LEU A 133 17.43 -3.58 -13.10
N THR A 134 17.75 -4.85 -13.31
CA THR A 134 17.23 -5.95 -12.49
C THR A 134 17.64 -5.79 -11.02
N GLN A 135 18.91 -5.44 -10.78
CA GLN A 135 19.44 -5.22 -9.44
C GLN A 135 18.79 -3.99 -8.78
N THR A 136 18.62 -2.90 -9.54
CA THR A 136 17.97 -1.68 -9.05
C THR A 136 16.53 -1.95 -8.63
N VAL A 137 15.75 -2.65 -9.45
CA VAL A 137 14.36 -3.03 -9.11
C VAL A 137 14.33 -3.94 -7.88
N ARG A 138 15.22 -4.94 -7.81
CA ARG A 138 15.34 -5.81 -6.63
C ARG A 138 15.65 -5.02 -5.37
N ASP A 139 16.60 -4.09 -5.43
CA ASP A 139 17.02 -3.28 -4.28
C ASP A 139 15.89 -2.34 -3.83
N ILE A 140 15.10 -1.80 -4.77
CA ILE A 140 13.88 -1.03 -4.44
C ILE A 140 12.91 -1.91 -3.65
N VAL A 141 12.60 -3.11 -4.13
CA VAL A 141 11.67 -4.05 -3.47
C VAL A 141 12.18 -4.46 -2.09
N LEU A 142 13.48 -4.78 -1.97
CA LEU A 142 14.10 -5.15 -0.68
C LEU A 142 14.08 -3.97 0.31
N SER A 143 14.38 -2.76 -0.16
CA SER A 143 14.38 -1.56 0.68
C SER A 143 12.98 -1.18 1.16
N GLU A 144 11.95 -1.41 0.33
CA GLU A 144 10.55 -1.22 0.68
C GLU A 144 10.13 -2.22 1.76
N THR A 145 10.49 -3.49 1.57
CA THR A 145 10.22 -4.57 2.52
C THR A 145 10.87 -4.30 3.88
N ASP A 146 12.14 -3.89 3.91
CA ASP A 146 12.85 -3.55 5.15
C ASP A 146 12.21 -2.34 5.86
N LYS A 147 11.79 -1.31 5.11
CA LYS A 147 11.06 -0.15 5.67
C LYS A 147 9.73 -0.55 6.26
N PHE A 148 8.98 -1.44 5.60
CA PHE A 148 7.72 -1.96 6.10
C PHE A 148 7.90 -2.67 7.45
N TYR A 149 8.88 -3.60 7.55
CA TYR A 149 9.12 -4.34 8.80
C TYR A 149 9.73 -3.49 9.92
N ARG A 150 10.53 -2.46 9.61
CA ARG A 150 10.99 -1.49 10.61
C ARG A 150 9.85 -0.62 11.12
N GLY A 151 8.93 -0.24 10.25
CA GLY A 151 7.76 0.58 10.57
C GLY A 151 6.70 -0.13 11.43
N ILE A 152 6.63 -1.47 11.39
CA ILE A 152 5.71 -2.27 12.21
C ILE A 152 6.04 -2.21 13.71
N GLY A 153 7.17 -1.62 14.11
CA GLY A 153 7.53 -1.45 15.51
C GLY A 153 7.82 -2.79 16.16
N LYS A 154 9.11 -3.07 16.43
CA LYS A 154 9.42 -4.14 17.39
C LYS A 154 8.72 -3.77 18.71
N PRO A 155 7.98 -4.68 19.37
CA PRO A 155 7.49 -4.42 20.71
C PRO A 155 8.71 -4.15 21.58
N THR A 156 8.94 -2.88 21.91
CA THR A 156 10.03 -2.47 22.79
C THR A 156 9.56 -2.69 24.22
N GLY A 157 9.34 -3.95 24.57
CA GLY A 157 9.34 -4.41 25.95
C GLY A 157 10.77 -4.35 26.46
N LYS A 158 11.32 -3.14 26.63
CA LYS A 158 12.42 -2.96 27.56
C LYS A 158 11.78 -3.03 28.94
N PRO A 159 12.15 -3.97 29.83
CA PRO A 159 11.75 -3.87 31.22
C PRO A 159 12.25 -2.52 31.71
N GLN A 160 11.32 -1.67 32.13
CA GLN A 160 11.64 -0.45 32.84
C GLN A 160 12.26 -0.91 34.17
N PRO A 161 13.52 -0.55 34.48
CA PRO A 161 14.05 -0.82 35.80
C PRO A 161 13.21 -0.02 36.79
N ASP A 162 12.66 -0.71 37.78
CA ASP A 162 11.99 -0.10 38.91
C ASP A 162 13.05 0.69 39.71
N ASP A 163 12.98 2.02 39.65
CA ASP A 163 13.68 2.92 40.57
C ASP A 163 12.80 3.19 41.80
#